data_AF-A0A5D2NF96-F1
#
_entry.id   AF-A0A5D2NF96-F1
#
_cell.length_a   1.000
_cell.length_b   1.000
_cell.length_c   1.000
_cell.angle_alpha   90.00
_cell.angle_beta   90.00
_cell.angle_gamma   90.00
#
_symmetry.space_group_name_H-M   'P 1'
#
loop_
_entity.id
_entity.type
_entity.pdbx_description
1 polymer ?
#
loop_
_entity_poly.entity_id
_entity_poly.type
_entity_poly.pdbx_seq_one_letter_code
_entity_poly.pdbx_strand_id
1 'polypeptide(L)'
;MVISNVTIYKIDVLASYVKLGNSGIAIVASGTTCNLTMNWHYSYSSWLVPIEISDGGRASVEVEGMEVGLTLGLENHEGTLKLSLLESGCYVKEITIKLDGGASWLYQGMINAFEEQIGSAVESAITNKLKDGILKLDSFLQSLPKEIPVDDNASLNVSFVENPQLSSFSIEFDINGLFTDGKTVQPVSNHYRPASQPSVFCTDQSKMLGISLDEAVFNSASALYYDAEFMEWIVDKVPDQALLNTARWRFIIPQLYKKYPNDDMNLNISLSSPPVIRISEHNIGASVYADVIIDVVEGSQVIPVACISLVIRGTGSVKIMGNNLGSSVKLDDLAMSLKWSKIGNLRMYLIQPVMWTLVQTVGIPYANSYLGKGFPLPIIHGFTLQNAEIIFSSSQVTVCSNVSYSESDNLNQVPIHIK
;
A
#
# COMPACT_ATOMS: atom_id res chain seq x y z
N MET A 1 -43.89 -38.27 -5.01
CA MET A 1 -43.28 -37.24 -5.89
C MET A 1 -41.86 -36.98 -5.40
N VAL A 2 -40.89 -36.83 -6.30
CA VAL A 2 -39.46 -36.68 -5.97
C VAL A 2 -38.83 -35.69 -6.95
N ILE A 3 -38.00 -34.79 -6.45
CA ILE A 3 -37.11 -33.91 -7.23
C ILE A 3 -35.66 -34.38 -7.04
N SER A 4 -34.85 -34.29 -8.09
CA SER A 4 -33.42 -34.63 -8.02
C SER A 4 -32.59 -33.81 -9.01
N ASN A 5 -31.27 -33.82 -8.84
CA ASN A 5 -30.30 -33.20 -9.74
C ASN A 5 -30.52 -31.69 -9.97
N VAL A 6 -30.84 -30.96 -8.90
CA VAL A 6 -31.04 -29.51 -8.95
C VAL A 6 -29.68 -28.83 -9.12
N THR A 7 -29.50 -28.11 -10.23
CA THR A 7 -28.23 -27.45 -10.59
C THR A 7 -28.48 -26.03 -11.01
N ILE A 8 -27.76 -25.09 -10.39
CA ILE A 8 -27.70 -23.69 -10.83
C ILE A 8 -26.66 -23.59 -11.95
N TYR A 9 -27.07 -23.14 -13.13
CA TYR A 9 -26.18 -22.99 -14.28
C TYR A 9 -25.96 -21.54 -14.71
N LYS A 10 -26.78 -20.61 -14.21
CA LYS A 10 -26.63 -19.18 -14.45
C LYS A 10 -27.03 -18.38 -13.22
N ILE A 11 -26.22 -17.39 -12.87
CA ILE A 11 -26.54 -16.38 -11.86
C ILE A 11 -26.20 -15.03 -12.47
N ASP A 12 -27.14 -14.10 -12.46
CA ASP A 12 -26.91 -12.71 -12.87
C ASP A 12 -27.19 -11.79 -11.68
N VAL A 13 -26.20 -10.99 -11.27
CA VAL A 13 -26.35 -9.99 -10.21
C VAL A 13 -26.64 -8.64 -10.86
N LEU A 14 -27.86 -8.13 -10.71
CA LEU A 14 -28.27 -6.87 -11.33
C LEU A 14 -27.57 -5.67 -10.69
N ALA A 15 -27.57 -5.61 -9.36
CA ALA A 15 -26.91 -4.56 -8.61
C ALA A 15 -26.28 -5.12 -7.34
N SER A 16 -25.11 -4.58 -6.99
CA SER A 16 -24.47 -4.84 -5.70
C SER A 16 -23.97 -3.54 -5.11
N TYR A 17 -24.07 -3.41 -3.79
CA TYR A 17 -23.55 -2.26 -3.07
C TYR A 17 -22.93 -2.67 -1.74
N VAL A 18 -22.00 -1.84 -1.27
CA VAL A 18 -21.35 -1.97 0.03
C VAL A 18 -21.80 -0.82 0.91
N LYS A 19 -22.20 -1.12 2.13
CA LYS A 19 -22.57 -0.15 3.14
C LYS A 19 -21.70 -0.33 4.37
N LEU A 20 -21.03 0.75 4.77
CA LEU A 20 -20.22 0.77 5.97
C LEU A 20 -21.09 1.07 7.20
N GLY A 21 -20.78 0.40 8.31
CA GLY A 21 -21.35 0.68 9.61
C GLY A 21 -20.28 0.56 10.68
N ASN A 22 -20.54 1.16 11.84
CA ASN A 22 -19.57 1.21 12.95
C ASN A 22 -19.19 -0.18 13.50
N SER A 23 -19.99 -1.21 13.23
CA SER A 23 -19.80 -2.57 13.71
C SER A 23 -19.51 -3.59 12.61
N GLY A 24 -19.42 -3.18 11.35
CA GLY A 24 -19.17 -4.10 10.24
C GLY A 24 -19.44 -3.52 8.85
N ILE A 25 -19.07 -4.31 7.84
CA ILE A 25 -19.19 -3.99 6.42
C ILE A 25 -20.32 -4.84 5.85
N ALA A 26 -21.41 -4.20 5.44
CA ALA A 26 -22.53 -4.88 4.81
C ALA A 26 -22.35 -4.90 3.28
N ILE A 27 -22.43 -6.07 2.67
CA ILE A 27 -22.45 -6.26 1.22
C ILE A 27 -23.83 -6.80 0.85
N VAL A 28 -24.49 -6.14 -0.08
CA VAL A 28 -25.83 -6.52 -0.54
C VAL A 28 -25.83 -6.66 -2.05
N ALA A 29 -26.41 -7.76 -2.53
CA ALA A 29 -26.72 -7.97 -3.94
C ALA A 29 -28.25 -8.04 -4.10
N SER A 30 -28.79 -7.17 -4.95
CA SER A 30 -30.23 -6.94 -5.13
C SER A 30 -30.66 -7.22 -6.55
N GLY A 31 -31.89 -7.73 -6.70
CA GLY A 31 -32.45 -8.11 -7.99
C GLY A 31 -31.66 -9.23 -8.68
N THR A 32 -31.02 -10.11 -7.90
CA THR A 32 -30.26 -11.24 -8.46
C THR A 32 -31.23 -12.23 -9.09
N THR A 33 -30.89 -12.74 -10.26
CA THR A 33 -31.63 -13.82 -10.92
C THR A 33 -30.79 -15.09 -10.98
N CYS A 34 -31.46 -16.24 -10.96
CA CYS A 34 -30.82 -17.53 -10.98
C CYS A 34 -31.61 -18.51 -11.82
N ASN A 35 -30.94 -19.18 -12.77
CA ASN A 35 -31.56 -20.21 -13.59
C ASN A 35 -31.05 -21.58 -13.16
N LEU A 36 -32.00 -22.49 -12.96
CA LEU A 36 -31.74 -23.84 -12.52
C LEU A 36 -32.36 -24.87 -13.45
N THR A 37 -31.77 -26.05 -13.45
CA THR A 37 -32.38 -27.26 -14.02
C THR A 37 -32.58 -28.28 -12.92
N MET A 38 -33.67 -29.04 -12.99
CA MET A 38 -33.92 -30.18 -12.10
C MET A 38 -34.63 -31.32 -12.84
N ASN A 39 -34.60 -32.52 -12.26
CA ASN A 39 -35.41 -33.65 -12.68
C ASN A 39 -36.58 -33.82 -11.71
N TRP A 40 -37.75 -34.17 -12.23
CA TRP A 40 -38.94 -34.46 -11.43
C TRP A 40 -39.51 -35.83 -11.78
N HIS A 41 -40.10 -36.49 -10.79
CA HIS A 41 -40.78 -37.78 -10.95
C HIS A 41 -41.97 -37.89 -10.00
N TYR A 42 -43.09 -38.45 -10.46
CA TYR A 42 -44.18 -38.86 -9.58
C TYR A 42 -44.65 -40.27 -9.92
N SER A 43 -45.16 -40.95 -8.89
CA SER A 43 -45.98 -42.15 -9.01
C SER A 43 -47.18 -41.98 -8.07
N TYR A 44 -48.36 -42.31 -8.56
CA TYR A 44 -49.60 -42.34 -7.78
C TYR A 44 -50.31 -43.68 -8.01
N SER A 45 -50.67 -44.33 -6.90
CA SER A 45 -51.46 -45.56 -6.88
C SER A 45 -52.65 -45.38 -5.93
N SER A 46 -53.85 -45.76 -6.36
CA SER A 46 -55.06 -45.72 -5.53
C SER A 46 -55.64 -47.12 -5.37
N TRP A 47 -56.22 -47.40 -4.19
CA TRP A 47 -56.87 -48.68 -3.90
C TRP A 47 -58.12 -48.94 -4.77
N LEU A 48 -58.66 -47.90 -5.41
CA LEU A 48 -59.87 -47.96 -6.23
C LEU A 48 -59.62 -48.30 -7.70
N VAL A 49 -58.38 -48.17 -8.21
CA VAL A 49 -58.04 -48.42 -9.62
C VAL A 49 -56.64 -49.06 -9.69
N PRO A 50 -56.48 -50.28 -10.27
CA PRO A 50 -55.21 -51.02 -10.27
C PRO A 50 -54.27 -50.53 -11.39
N ILE A 51 -54.13 -49.22 -11.54
CA ILE A 51 -53.25 -48.59 -12.53
C ILE A 51 -52.35 -47.62 -11.78
N GLU A 52 -51.05 -47.91 -11.80
CA GLU A 52 -50.03 -46.98 -11.34
C GLU A 52 -49.82 -45.91 -12.42
N ILE A 53 -50.05 -44.65 -12.06
CA ILE A 53 -49.78 -43.53 -12.96
C ILE A 53 -48.45 -42.94 -12.53
N SER A 54 -47.45 -43.08 -13.39
CA SER A 54 -46.13 -42.49 -13.20
C SER A 54 -45.75 -41.58 -14.36
N ASP A 55 -45.14 -40.45 -14.07
CA ASP A 55 -44.56 -39.56 -15.07
C ASP A 55 -43.26 -38.95 -14.52
N GLY A 56 -42.45 -38.41 -15.42
CA GLY A 56 -41.22 -37.71 -15.05
C GLY A 56 -40.64 -36.95 -16.21
N GLY A 57 -39.80 -35.97 -15.87
CA GLY A 57 -39.20 -35.10 -16.87
C GLY A 57 -38.14 -34.19 -16.29
N ARG A 58 -37.69 -33.25 -17.12
CA ARG A 58 -36.86 -32.13 -16.67
C ARG A 58 -37.75 -30.93 -16.35
N ALA A 59 -37.24 -30.07 -15.49
CA ALA A 59 -37.81 -28.77 -15.24
C ALA A 59 -36.72 -27.71 -15.37
N SER A 60 -37.12 -26.56 -15.92
CA SER A 60 -36.35 -25.33 -15.84
C SER A 60 -36.97 -24.46 -14.76
N VAL A 61 -36.15 -23.95 -13.86
CA VAL A 61 -36.58 -23.06 -12.78
C VAL A 61 -35.88 -21.71 -12.97
N GLU A 62 -36.65 -20.65 -12.82
CA GLU A 62 -36.20 -19.27 -12.93
C GLU A 62 -36.52 -18.57 -11.61
N VAL A 63 -35.48 -18.11 -10.92
CA VAL A 63 -35.57 -17.38 -9.66
C VAL A 63 -35.39 -15.91 -9.97
N GLU A 64 -36.34 -15.09 -9.52
CA GLU A 64 -36.35 -13.65 -9.76
C GLU A 64 -36.40 -12.87 -8.46
N GLY A 65 -35.74 -11.69 -8.47
CA GLY A 65 -35.76 -10.76 -7.34
C GLY A 65 -35.09 -11.30 -6.08
N MET A 66 -34.03 -12.12 -6.22
CA MET A 66 -33.29 -12.63 -5.08
C MET A 66 -32.45 -11.52 -4.45
N GLU A 67 -32.58 -11.39 -3.13
CA GLU A 67 -31.86 -10.45 -2.28
C GLU A 67 -30.86 -11.21 -1.42
N VAL A 68 -29.61 -10.82 -1.47
CA VAL A 68 -28.52 -11.45 -0.72
C VAL A 68 -27.84 -10.38 0.12
N GLY A 69 -27.72 -10.62 1.41
CA GLY A 69 -27.03 -9.71 2.33
C GLY A 69 -26.01 -10.47 3.17
N LEU A 70 -24.85 -9.85 3.39
CA LEU A 70 -23.85 -10.34 4.34
C LEU A 70 -23.21 -9.17 5.07
N THR A 71 -22.94 -9.38 6.36
CA THR A 71 -22.27 -8.41 7.23
C THR A 71 -20.96 -9.02 7.71
N LEU A 72 -19.86 -8.33 7.45
CA LEU A 72 -18.51 -8.77 7.77
C LEU A 72 -17.89 -7.93 8.87
N GLY A 73 -17.22 -8.59 9.82
CA GLY A 73 -16.33 -7.95 10.78
C GLY A 73 -14.90 -8.00 10.26
N LEU A 74 -14.12 -6.97 10.54
CA LEU A 74 -12.70 -6.88 10.17
C LEU A 74 -11.88 -6.56 11.42
N GLU A 75 -10.88 -7.38 11.71
CA GLU A 75 -10.03 -7.24 12.90
C GLU A 75 -8.56 -7.42 12.54
N ASN A 76 -7.67 -6.88 13.36
CA ASN A 76 -6.25 -7.15 13.27
C ASN A 76 -5.95 -8.52 13.88
N HIS A 77 -5.15 -9.30 13.16
CA HIS A 77 -4.66 -10.59 13.61
C HIS A 77 -3.15 -10.67 13.38
N GLU A 78 -2.39 -10.48 14.46
CA GLU A 78 -0.92 -10.57 14.48
C GLU A 78 -0.22 -9.67 13.43
N GLY A 79 -0.77 -8.47 13.16
CA GLY A 79 -0.22 -7.55 12.16
C GLY A 79 -0.69 -7.81 10.73
N THR A 80 -1.67 -8.71 10.54
CA THR A 80 -2.46 -8.90 9.31
C THR A 80 -3.92 -8.59 9.57
N LEU A 81 -4.78 -8.76 8.57
CA LEU A 81 -6.23 -8.61 8.71
C LEU A 81 -6.93 -9.96 8.71
N LYS A 82 -7.92 -10.09 9.58
CA LYS A 82 -8.81 -11.24 9.64
C LYS A 82 -10.25 -10.79 9.44
N LEU A 83 -10.95 -11.51 8.58
CA LEU A 83 -12.33 -11.26 8.22
C LEU A 83 -13.22 -12.30 8.92
N SER A 84 -14.33 -11.84 9.49
CA SER A 84 -15.31 -12.71 10.14
C SER A 84 -16.70 -12.48 9.56
N LEU A 85 -17.46 -13.55 9.37
CA LEU A 85 -18.85 -13.46 8.97
C LEU A 85 -19.71 -13.24 10.22
N LEU A 86 -20.34 -12.06 10.34
CA LEU A 86 -21.24 -11.73 11.44
C LEU A 86 -22.66 -12.20 11.15
N GLU A 87 -23.15 -11.91 9.95
CA GLU A 87 -24.50 -12.25 9.51
C GLU A 87 -24.51 -12.52 8.00
N SER A 88 -25.36 -13.44 7.56
CA SER A 88 -25.64 -13.68 6.14
C SER A 88 -27.08 -14.10 5.97
N GLY A 89 -27.73 -13.57 4.93
CA GLY A 89 -29.08 -13.94 4.54
C GLY A 89 -29.21 -13.98 3.02
N CYS A 90 -30.13 -14.81 2.56
CA CYS A 90 -30.58 -14.85 1.18
C CYS A 90 -32.10 -14.99 1.22
N TYR A 91 -32.79 -14.20 0.42
CA TYR A 91 -34.23 -14.24 0.30
C TYR A 91 -34.62 -14.31 -1.16
N VAL A 92 -35.40 -15.32 -1.51
CA VAL A 92 -35.96 -15.50 -2.85
C VAL A 92 -37.38 -14.94 -2.88
N LYS A 93 -37.61 -13.96 -3.78
CA LYS A 93 -38.92 -13.32 -3.92
C LYS A 93 -39.89 -14.16 -4.74
N GLU A 94 -39.45 -14.65 -5.89
CA GLU A 94 -40.33 -15.34 -6.84
C GLU A 94 -39.59 -16.49 -7.55
N ILE A 95 -40.31 -17.59 -7.77
CA ILE A 95 -39.80 -18.77 -8.45
C ILE A 95 -40.81 -19.20 -9.51
N THR A 96 -40.35 -19.25 -10.76
CA THR A 96 -41.12 -19.79 -11.88
C THR A 96 -40.58 -21.15 -12.26
N ILE A 97 -41.45 -22.17 -12.23
CA ILE A 97 -41.10 -23.55 -12.59
C ILE A 97 -41.78 -23.93 -13.89
N LYS A 98 -40.98 -24.29 -14.91
CA LYS A 98 -41.43 -24.79 -16.21
C LYS A 98 -41.11 -26.27 -16.31
N LEU A 99 -42.13 -27.11 -16.31
CA LEU A 99 -42.01 -28.57 -16.35
C LEU A 99 -42.13 -29.07 -17.79
N ASP A 100 -41.19 -29.90 -18.23
CA ASP A 100 -41.26 -30.57 -19.53
C ASP A 100 -42.22 -31.77 -19.42
N GLY A 101 -43.42 -31.68 -20.00
CA GLY A 101 -44.42 -32.76 -20.03
C GLY A 101 -45.82 -32.34 -20.51
N GLY A 102 -46.77 -33.28 -20.59
CA GLY A 102 -48.07 -33.09 -21.27
C GLY A 102 -49.36 -32.95 -20.42
N ALA A 103 -49.30 -32.91 -19.08
CA ALA A 103 -50.50 -33.00 -18.23
C ALA A 103 -50.79 -31.73 -17.38
N SER A 104 -51.61 -30.81 -17.91
CA SER A 104 -51.81 -29.44 -17.38
C SER A 104 -52.30 -29.29 -15.92
N TRP A 105 -53.10 -30.23 -15.39
CA TRP A 105 -53.72 -30.07 -14.07
C TRP A 105 -52.83 -30.50 -12.90
N LEU A 106 -51.84 -31.37 -13.15
CA LEU A 106 -50.91 -31.86 -12.11
C LEU A 106 -49.79 -30.85 -11.83
N TYR A 107 -49.49 -29.95 -12.78
CA TYR A 107 -48.42 -28.97 -12.68
C TYR A 107 -48.63 -27.95 -11.57
N GLN A 108 -49.87 -27.48 -11.35
CA GLN A 108 -50.12 -26.50 -10.29
C GLN A 108 -49.92 -27.10 -8.88
N GLY A 109 -50.31 -28.37 -8.70
CA GLY A 109 -50.07 -29.10 -7.44
C GLY A 109 -48.58 -29.33 -7.18
N MET A 110 -47.80 -29.62 -8.23
CA MET A 110 -46.34 -29.76 -8.11
C MET A 110 -45.66 -28.42 -7.83
N ILE A 111 -46.05 -27.34 -8.50
CA ILE A 111 -45.50 -26.01 -8.25
C ILE A 111 -45.72 -25.63 -6.79
N ASN A 112 -46.95 -25.68 -6.31
CA ASN A 112 -47.28 -25.31 -4.93
C ASN A 112 -46.59 -26.19 -3.87
N ALA A 113 -46.30 -27.46 -4.18
CA ALA A 113 -45.67 -28.39 -3.23
C ALA A 113 -44.14 -28.20 -3.12
N PHE A 114 -43.50 -27.67 -4.17
CA PHE A 114 -42.03 -27.63 -4.26
C PHE A 114 -41.45 -26.22 -4.33
N GLU A 115 -42.25 -25.19 -4.59
CA GLU A 115 -41.79 -23.79 -4.64
C GLU A 115 -41.01 -23.40 -3.38
N GLU A 116 -41.58 -23.62 -2.19
CA GLU A 116 -40.92 -23.31 -0.91
C GLU A 116 -39.64 -24.13 -0.68
N GLN A 117 -39.65 -25.41 -1.06
CA GLN A 117 -38.50 -26.29 -0.90
C GLN A 117 -37.35 -25.89 -1.84
N ILE A 118 -37.67 -25.57 -3.10
CA ILE A 118 -36.70 -25.11 -4.09
C ILE A 118 -36.15 -23.74 -3.65
N GLY A 119 -36.99 -22.82 -3.20
CA GLY A 119 -36.57 -21.52 -2.68
C GLY A 119 -35.59 -21.65 -1.52
N SER A 120 -35.96 -22.40 -0.49
CA SER A 120 -35.09 -22.63 0.67
C SER A 120 -33.77 -23.33 0.30
N ALA A 121 -33.80 -24.26 -0.65
CA ALA A 121 -32.60 -24.94 -1.15
C ALA A 121 -31.68 -23.98 -1.93
N VAL A 122 -32.25 -23.08 -2.74
CA VAL A 122 -31.51 -22.01 -3.42
C VAL A 122 -30.88 -21.05 -2.43
N GLU A 123 -31.67 -20.53 -1.48
CA GLU A 123 -31.19 -19.64 -0.42
C GLU A 123 -30.01 -20.26 0.33
N SER A 124 -30.17 -21.51 0.76
CA SER A 124 -29.13 -22.26 1.47
C SER A 124 -27.87 -22.48 0.60
N ALA A 125 -28.04 -22.83 -0.67
CA ALA A 125 -26.91 -23.07 -1.58
C ALA A 125 -26.11 -21.79 -1.84
N ILE A 126 -26.80 -20.67 -2.08
CA ILE A 126 -26.18 -19.35 -2.29
C ILE A 126 -25.46 -18.90 -1.02
N THR A 127 -26.12 -18.96 0.15
CA THR A 127 -25.49 -18.58 1.43
C THR A 127 -24.25 -19.43 1.73
N ASN A 128 -24.28 -20.74 1.47
CA ASN A 128 -23.10 -21.60 1.65
C ASN A 128 -21.97 -21.24 0.69
N LYS A 129 -22.27 -20.92 -0.57
CA LYS A 129 -21.24 -20.49 -1.53
C LYS A 129 -20.63 -19.13 -1.19
N LEU A 130 -21.40 -18.23 -0.60
CA LEU A 130 -20.87 -16.97 -0.08
C LEU A 130 -19.91 -17.20 1.09
N LYS A 131 -20.23 -18.13 2.00
CA LYS A 131 -19.31 -18.53 3.07
C LYS A 131 -17.98 -19.04 2.51
N ASP A 132 -18.01 -19.89 1.47
CA ASP A 132 -16.79 -20.34 0.77
C ASP A 132 -15.99 -19.15 0.20
N GLY A 133 -16.68 -18.17 -0.39
CA GLY A 133 -16.07 -16.94 -0.92
C GLY A 133 -15.43 -16.07 0.17
N ILE A 134 -16.10 -15.92 1.32
CA ILE A 134 -15.60 -15.18 2.47
C ILE A 134 -14.33 -15.82 3.03
N LEU A 135 -14.27 -17.15 3.10
CA LEU A 135 -13.05 -17.86 3.54
C LEU A 135 -11.88 -17.59 2.59
N LYS A 136 -12.13 -17.50 1.27
CA LYS A 136 -11.09 -17.12 0.30
C LYS A 136 -10.63 -15.68 0.49
N LEU A 137 -11.56 -14.75 0.71
CA LEU A 137 -11.24 -13.35 0.96
C LEU A 137 -10.47 -13.16 2.27
N ASP A 138 -10.88 -13.86 3.34
CA ASP A 138 -10.17 -13.89 4.62
C ASP A 138 -8.73 -14.41 4.44
N SER A 139 -8.56 -15.54 3.73
CA SER A 139 -7.24 -16.08 3.41
C SER A 139 -6.38 -15.09 2.62
N PHE A 140 -6.97 -14.31 1.70
CA PHE A 140 -6.25 -13.27 0.97
C PHE A 140 -5.81 -12.14 1.91
N LEU A 141 -6.70 -11.63 2.76
CA LEU A 141 -6.42 -10.56 3.72
C LEU A 141 -5.35 -10.96 4.75
N GLN A 142 -5.36 -12.22 5.21
CA GLN A 142 -4.31 -12.76 6.09
C GLN A 142 -2.98 -12.98 5.36
N SER A 143 -2.99 -13.12 4.03
CA SER A 143 -1.77 -13.26 3.23
C SER A 143 -1.11 -11.94 2.85
N LEU A 144 -1.72 -10.79 3.21
CA LEU A 144 -1.14 -9.49 2.95
C LEU A 144 0.26 -9.40 3.57
N PRO A 145 1.25 -8.86 2.83
CA PRO A 145 2.61 -8.77 3.33
C PRO A 145 2.67 -7.84 4.53
N LYS A 146 3.50 -8.18 5.52
CA LYS A 146 3.80 -7.32 6.68
C LYS A 146 4.93 -6.34 6.40
N GLU A 147 5.69 -6.56 5.32
CA GLU A 147 6.80 -5.73 4.89
C GLU A 147 6.80 -5.58 3.38
N ILE A 148 7.16 -4.40 2.88
CA ILE A 148 7.33 -4.12 1.45
C ILE A 148 8.81 -3.82 1.19
N PRO A 149 9.51 -4.61 0.35
CA PRO A 149 10.90 -4.34 0.04
C PRO A 149 11.04 -3.02 -0.73
N VAL A 150 11.98 -2.18 -0.30
CA VAL A 150 12.30 -0.91 -0.96
C VAL A 150 13.55 -1.07 -1.82
N ASP A 151 14.62 -1.62 -1.24
CA ASP A 151 15.86 -1.98 -1.93
C ASP A 151 16.62 -3.11 -1.19
N ASP A 152 17.90 -3.32 -1.53
CA ASP A 152 18.74 -4.38 -0.94
C ASP A 152 19.05 -4.19 0.56
N ASN A 153 18.75 -3.01 1.12
CA ASN A 153 19.06 -2.64 2.49
C ASN A 153 17.81 -2.35 3.33
N ALA A 154 16.72 -1.90 2.71
CA ALA A 154 15.55 -1.42 3.42
C ALA A 154 14.24 -2.09 3.00
N SER A 155 13.39 -2.34 3.99
CA SER A 155 11.98 -2.70 3.81
C SER A 155 11.09 -1.74 4.61
N LEU A 156 9.87 -1.51 4.15
CA LEU A 156 8.85 -0.73 4.85
C LEU A 156 7.96 -1.69 5.65
N ASN A 157 7.89 -1.53 6.97
CA ASN A 157 6.97 -2.31 7.80
C ASN A 157 5.54 -1.80 7.61
N VAL A 158 4.67 -2.63 7.05
CA VAL A 158 3.26 -2.33 6.77
C VAL A 158 2.31 -3.19 7.59
N SER A 159 2.81 -3.80 8.68
CA SER A 159 1.96 -4.54 9.62
C SER A 159 0.92 -3.62 10.27
N PHE A 160 -0.30 -4.12 10.40
CA PHE A 160 -1.38 -3.41 11.09
C PHE A 160 -1.11 -3.34 12.59
N VAL A 161 -1.27 -2.18 13.20
CA VAL A 161 -0.93 -1.97 14.62
C VAL A 161 -2.16 -2.14 15.53
N GLU A 162 -3.32 -1.69 15.06
CA GLU A 162 -4.59 -1.77 15.79
C GLU A 162 -5.69 -2.39 14.92
N ASN A 163 -6.86 -2.63 15.53
CA ASN A 163 -8.03 -3.03 14.76
C ASN A 163 -8.48 -1.89 13.83
N PRO A 164 -8.94 -2.19 12.60
CA PRO A 164 -9.44 -1.16 11.70
C PRO A 164 -10.59 -0.38 12.31
N GLN A 165 -10.58 0.95 12.12
CA GLN A 165 -11.66 1.80 12.58
C GLN A 165 -12.71 1.94 11.48
N LEU A 166 -13.92 1.45 11.76
CA LEU A 166 -15.04 1.52 10.83
C LEU A 166 -15.90 2.74 11.16
N SER A 167 -16.21 3.53 10.14
CA SER A 167 -17.18 4.62 10.20
C SER A 167 -18.28 4.41 9.16
N SER A 168 -19.27 5.30 9.11
CA SER A 168 -20.30 5.25 8.07
C SER A 168 -19.80 5.66 6.67
N PHE A 169 -18.56 6.15 6.56
CA PHE A 169 -18.02 6.73 5.32
C PHE A 169 -16.60 6.25 4.96
N SER A 170 -15.87 5.63 5.89
CA SER A 170 -14.49 5.18 5.69
C SER A 170 -14.16 3.93 6.49
N ILE A 171 -13.11 3.23 6.06
CA ILE A 171 -12.40 2.22 6.83
C ILE A 171 -10.98 2.74 6.99
N GLU A 172 -10.54 2.93 8.23
CA GLU A 172 -9.21 3.46 8.54
C GLU A 172 -8.32 2.35 9.11
N PHE A 173 -7.07 2.33 8.64
CA PHE A 173 -6.08 1.33 8.98
C PHE A 173 -4.82 2.02 9.49
N ASP A 174 -4.40 1.68 10.70
CA ASP A 174 -3.12 2.09 11.25
C ASP A 174 -2.07 1.02 10.96
N ILE A 175 -1.02 1.40 10.22
CA ILE A 175 0.13 0.55 9.94
C ILE A 175 1.39 1.09 10.64
N ASN A 176 2.38 0.22 10.86
CA ASN A 176 3.62 0.60 11.53
C ASN A 176 4.37 1.73 10.78
N GLY A 177 4.55 1.57 9.47
CA GLY A 177 5.10 2.57 8.57
C GLY A 177 6.61 2.85 8.72
N LEU A 178 7.32 2.21 9.65
CA LEU A 178 8.76 2.46 9.83
C LEU A 178 9.61 1.60 8.90
N PHE A 179 10.75 2.14 8.48
CA PHE A 179 11.73 1.42 7.67
C PHE A 179 12.56 0.49 8.57
N THR A 180 12.73 -0.76 8.12
CA THR A 180 13.49 -1.81 8.79
C THR A 180 14.62 -2.33 7.89
N ASP A 181 15.71 -2.78 8.50
CA ASP A 181 16.81 -3.41 7.75
C ASP A 181 16.30 -4.71 7.12
N GLY A 182 16.39 -4.82 5.80
CA GLY A 182 15.95 -5.99 5.05
C GLY A 182 16.68 -7.29 5.43
N LYS A 183 17.79 -7.20 6.19
CA LYS A 183 18.62 -8.34 6.61
C LYS A 183 18.43 -8.74 8.07
N THR A 184 17.87 -7.89 8.92
CA THR A 184 17.67 -8.18 10.34
C THR A 184 16.20 -8.02 10.74
N VAL A 185 15.57 -9.14 11.13
CA VAL A 185 14.29 -9.13 11.84
C VAL A 185 14.55 -8.58 13.24
N GLN A 186 14.62 -7.26 13.38
CA GLN A 186 14.69 -6.65 14.70
C GLN A 186 13.32 -6.67 15.37
N PRO A 187 13.25 -7.02 16.67
CA PRO A 187 12.01 -6.89 17.42
C PRO A 187 11.64 -5.40 17.47
N VAL A 188 10.38 -5.11 17.13
CA VAL A 188 9.75 -3.79 17.14
C VAL A 188 10.19 -3.01 18.38
N SER A 189 11.01 -1.97 18.18
CA SER A 189 11.36 -1.06 19.28
C SER A 189 10.10 -0.26 19.65
N ASN A 190 9.48 -0.62 20.77
CA ASN A 190 8.27 0.00 21.33
C ASN A 190 8.48 1.43 21.89
N HIS A 191 9.40 2.22 21.32
CA HIS A 191 9.69 3.57 21.81
C HIS A 191 9.27 4.68 20.84
N TYR A 192 8.13 4.53 20.17
CA TYR A 192 7.45 5.65 19.55
C TYR A 192 6.01 5.73 20.03
N ARG A 193 5.70 6.82 20.75
CA ARG A 193 4.33 7.27 20.99
C ARG A 193 3.97 8.21 19.84
N PRO A 194 2.99 7.89 18.99
CA PRO A 194 2.48 8.86 18.04
C PRO A 194 1.93 10.05 18.82
N ALA A 195 2.48 11.23 18.59
CA ALA A 195 1.81 12.46 18.98
C ALA A 195 0.63 12.62 18.00
N SER A 196 -0.57 12.29 18.47
CA SER A 196 -1.84 12.25 17.71
C SER A 196 -1.94 11.16 16.63
N GLN A 197 -3.11 10.52 16.55
CA GLN A 197 -3.45 9.61 15.45
C GLN A 197 -3.44 10.42 14.14
N PRO A 198 -2.65 10.01 13.12
CA PRO A 198 -2.66 10.67 11.82
C PRO A 198 -4.04 10.56 11.17
N SER A 199 -4.87 11.58 11.28
CA SER A 199 -6.15 11.59 10.58
C SER A 199 -5.90 11.81 9.10
N VAL A 200 -6.30 10.86 8.26
CA VAL A 200 -6.21 11.00 6.81
C VAL A 200 -7.22 12.05 6.34
N PHE A 201 -6.72 13.21 5.91
CA PHE A 201 -7.57 14.27 5.35
C PHE A 201 -7.34 14.42 3.84
N CYS A 202 -8.38 14.15 3.06
CA CYS A 202 -8.44 14.46 1.64
C CYS A 202 -9.34 15.66 1.40
N THR A 203 -8.86 16.62 0.59
CA THR A 203 -9.64 17.83 0.28
C THR A 203 -10.89 17.47 -0.52
N ASP A 204 -10.74 16.54 -1.45
CA ASP A 204 -11.84 15.90 -2.16
C ASP A 204 -12.25 14.61 -1.43
N GLN A 205 -13.41 14.63 -0.78
CA GLN A 205 -13.97 13.47 -0.08
C GLN A 205 -14.46 12.35 -1.02
N SER A 206 -14.46 12.58 -2.34
CA SER A 206 -14.80 11.54 -3.32
C SER A 206 -13.62 10.62 -3.68
N LYS A 207 -12.41 10.93 -3.21
CA LYS A 207 -11.23 10.07 -3.41
C LYS A 207 -11.43 8.72 -2.71
N MET A 208 -11.11 7.65 -3.42
CA MET A 208 -11.32 6.27 -2.94
C MET A 208 -10.31 5.83 -1.87
N LEU A 209 -9.11 6.42 -1.87
CA LEU A 209 -8.00 6.04 -1.01
C LEU A 209 -7.29 7.29 -0.50
N GLY A 210 -6.96 7.28 0.80
CA GLY A 210 -6.05 8.24 1.41
C GLY A 210 -4.97 7.52 2.22
N ILE A 211 -3.72 7.95 2.08
CA ILE A 211 -2.57 7.41 2.81
C ILE A 211 -1.87 8.60 3.46
N SER A 212 -1.86 8.69 4.79
CA SER A 212 -1.09 9.70 5.53
C SER A 212 0.21 9.11 6.04
N LEU A 213 1.32 9.84 5.86
CA LEU A 213 2.66 9.45 6.26
C LEU A 213 3.22 10.51 7.22
N ASP A 214 3.51 10.10 8.45
CA ASP A 214 4.13 10.95 9.47
C ASP A 214 5.62 11.22 9.18
N GLU A 215 6.16 12.34 9.69
CA GLU A 215 7.59 12.66 9.61
C GLU A 215 8.49 11.54 10.16
N ALA A 216 7.99 10.74 11.11
CA ALA A 216 8.68 9.57 11.65
C ALA A 216 8.99 8.52 10.59
N VAL A 217 8.13 8.34 9.58
CA VAL A 217 8.37 7.40 8.46
C VAL A 217 9.65 7.80 7.73
N PHE A 218 9.76 9.07 7.35
CA PHE A 218 10.93 9.59 6.62
C PHE A 218 12.19 9.63 7.49
N ASN A 219 12.06 9.97 8.77
CA ASN A 219 13.18 9.98 9.71
C ASN A 219 13.69 8.56 10.02
N SER A 220 12.81 7.54 10.02
CA SER A 220 13.23 6.13 10.18
C SER A 220 14.07 5.65 9.00
N ALA A 221 13.69 5.99 7.76
CA ALA A 221 14.50 5.69 6.57
C ALA A 221 15.86 6.37 6.65
N SER A 222 15.87 7.65 7.03
CA SER A 222 17.10 8.44 7.18
C SER A 222 18.07 7.83 8.19
N ALA A 223 17.58 7.39 9.35
CA ALA A 223 18.38 6.71 10.36
C ALA A 223 18.94 5.38 9.83
N LEU A 224 18.11 4.56 9.17
CA LEU A 224 18.53 3.28 8.63
C LEU A 224 19.67 3.41 7.62
N TYR A 225 19.56 4.31 6.63
CA TYR A 225 20.63 4.47 5.63
C TYR A 225 21.89 5.13 6.20
N TYR A 226 21.75 5.94 7.26
CA TYR A 226 22.90 6.45 7.99
C TYR A 226 23.66 5.31 8.71
N ASP A 227 22.93 4.44 9.42
CA ASP A 227 23.52 3.31 10.16
C ASP A 227 24.14 2.25 9.23
N ALA A 228 23.66 2.16 7.98
CA ALA A 228 24.23 1.31 6.94
C ALA A 228 25.51 1.86 6.28
N GLU A 229 26.08 2.96 6.80
CA GLU A 229 27.27 3.65 6.26
C GLU A 229 27.13 4.06 4.78
N PHE A 230 25.89 4.17 4.27
CA PHE A 230 25.62 4.49 2.87
C PHE A 230 26.00 5.94 2.50
N MET A 231 26.32 6.76 3.50
CA MET A 231 26.54 8.20 3.38
C MET A 231 27.96 8.65 3.76
N GLU A 232 28.94 7.74 3.62
CA GLU A 232 30.37 8.04 3.66
C GLU A 232 30.97 7.91 2.25
N TRP A 233 31.61 8.96 1.74
CA TRP A 233 32.24 8.89 0.42
C TRP A 233 33.43 9.85 0.25
N ILE A 234 34.38 9.42 -0.56
CA ILE A 234 35.49 10.25 -1.02
C ILE A 234 35.07 10.89 -2.35
N VAL A 235 35.04 12.22 -2.40
CA VAL A 235 34.84 12.97 -3.64
C VAL A 235 36.19 13.16 -4.32
N ASP A 236 36.48 12.27 -5.27
CA ASP A 236 37.68 12.28 -6.13
C ASP A 236 37.39 12.80 -7.55
N LYS A 237 36.11 13.03 -7.88
CA LYS A 237 35.68 13.57 -9.17
C LYS A 237 34.57 14.60 -8.99
N VAL A 238 34.79 15.77 -9.58
CA VAL A 238 33.84 16.90 -9.61
C VAL A 238 33.78 17.53 -11.01
N PRO A 239 32.73 18.30 -11.36
CA PRO A 239 32.66 18.96 -12.67
C PRO A 239 33.83 19.89 -12.96
N ASP A 240 34.26 20.71 -11.99
CA ASP A 240 35.48 21.52 -12.07
C ASP A 240 36.63 20.81 -11.35
N GLN A 241 37.34 19.93 -12.05
CA GLN A 241 38.45 19.14 -11.50
C GLN A 241 39.57 20.00 -10.90
N ALA A 242 39.69 21.28 -11.28
CA ALA A 242 40.67 22.17 -10.66
C ALA A 242 40.39 22.39 -9.16
N LEU A 243 39.15 22.19 -8.70
CA LEU A 243 38.81 22.26 -7.27
C LEU A 243 39.50 21.18 -6.43
N LEU A 244 39.94 20.08 -7.06
CA LEU A 244 40.66 18.97 -6.43
C LEU A 244 42.18 19.10 -6.57
N ASN A 245 42.70 20.32 -6.75
CA ASN A 245 44.13 20.59 -6.75
C ASN A 245 44.46 21.85 -5.95
N THR A 246 45.51 21.83 -5.13
CA THR A 246 45.87 22.93 -4.22
C THR A 246 46.14 24.25 -4.95
N ALA A 247 46.50 24.22 -6.23
CA ALA A 247 46.74 25.41 -7.05
C ALA A 247 45.51 26.32 -7.14
N ARG A 248 44.31 25.74 -7.25
CA ARG A 248 43.04 26.49 -7.31
C ARG A 248 42.72 27.19 -5.99
N TRP A 249 43.21 26.62 -4.88
CA TRP A 249 43.02 27.14 -3.53
C TRP A 249 44.05 28.22 -3.14
N ARG A 250 45.02 28.55 -3.99
CA ARG A 250 46.10 29.53 -3.69
C ARG A 250 45.60 30.86 -3.13
N PHE A 251 44.44 31.34 -3.60
CA PHE A 251 43.84 32.60 -3.17
C PHE A 251 42.75 32.44 -2.10
N ILE A 252 42.27 31.21 -1.87
CA ILE A 252 41.22 30.87 -0.91
C ILE A 252 41.84 30.47 0.42
N ILE A 253 42.80 29.54 0.36
CA ILE A 253 43.60 29.03 1.48
C ILE A 253 45.09 29.12 1.09
N PRO A 254 45.72 30.31 1.21
CA PRO A 254 47.12 30.47 0.80
C PRO A 254 48.11 29.55 1.50
N GLN A 255 47.84 29.16 2.76
CA GLN A 255 48.71 28.26 3.52
C GLN A 255 48.66 26.82 3.00
N LEU A 256 47.55 26.40 2.39
CA LEU A 256 47.43 25.09 1.76
C LEU A 256 48.43 25.00 0.60
N TYR A 257 48.37 25.94 -0.33
CA TYR A 257 49.25 25.97 -1.49
C TYR A 257 50.73 26.16 -1.13
N LYS A 258 51.03 26.96 -0.08
CA LYS A 258 52.42 27.14 0.36
C LYS A 258 53.07 25.85 0.88
N LYS A 259 52.30 25.03 1.59
CA LYS A 259 52.79 23.79 2.19
C LYS A 259 52.76 22.61 1.22
N TYR A 260 51.80 22.62 0.30
CA TYR A 260 51.52 21.55 -0.65
C TYR A 260 51.30 22.13 -2.07
N PRO A 261 52.34 22.60 -2.76
CA PRO A 261 52.19 23.34 -4.01
C PRO A 261 51.90 22.44 -5.21
N ASN A 262 50.72 22.62 -5.82
CA ASN A 262 50.20 21.86 -6.99
C ASN A 262 49.91 20.37 -6.72
N ASP A 263 49.82 19.97 -5.46
CA ASP A 263 49.39 18.62 -5.08
C ASP A 263 47.89 18.41 -5.34
N ASP A 264 47.53 17.16 -5.61
CA ASP A 264 46.14 16.75 -5.75
C ASP A 264 45.44 16.70 -4.38
N MET A 265 44.12 16.78 -4.40
CA MET A 265 43.29 16.84 -3.20
C MET A 265 42.09 15.94 -3.31
N ASN A 266 41.70 15.33 -2.19
CA ASN A 266 40.43 14.64 -2.04
C ASN A 266 39.58 15.35 -0.99
N LEU A 267 38.27 15.29 -1.16
CA LEU A 267 37.33 15.74 -0.13
C LEU A 267 36.62 14.50 0.42
N ASN A 268 36.97 14.10 1.62
CA ASN A 268 36.30 13.02 2.32
C ASN A 268 35.07 13.59 3.04
N ILE A 269 33.89 13.16 2.63
CA ILE A 269 32.60 13.63 3.13
C ILE A 269 31.93 12.49 3.90
N SER A 270 31.55 12.77 5.13
CA SER A 270 30.75 11.86 5.95
C SER A 270 29.63 12.62 6.64
N LEU A 271 28.53 11.94 6.94
CA LEU A 271 27.50 12.52 7.79
C LEU A 271 27.90 12.46 9.27
N SER A 272 27.59 13.51 10.01
CA SER A 272 27.79 13.56 11.47
C SER A 272 26.63 12.94 12.25
N SER A 273 25.47 12.85 11.63
CA SER A 273 24.24 12.29 12.19
C SER A 273 23.23 11.97 11.08
N PRO A 274 22.18 11.18 11.35
CA PRO A 274 21.09 10.99 10.40
C PRO A 274 20.50 12.33 9.94
N PRO A 275 20.22 12.51 8.63
CA PRO A 275 19.43 13.62 8.14
C PRO A 275 18.09 13.73 8.86
N VAL A 276 17.67 14.95 9.18
CA VAL A 276 16.38 15.20 9.85
C VAL A 276 15.39 15.74 8.85
N ILE A 277 14.28 15.04 8.67
CA ILE A 277 13.16 15.44 7.82
C ILE A 277 12.09 16.11 8.67
N ARG A 278 11.59 17.26 8.20
CA ARG A 278 10.52 18.02 8.84
C ARG A 278 9.46 18.34 7.82
N ILE A 279 8.20 18.16 8.20
CA ILE A 279 7.06 18.47 7.34
C ILE A 279 6.25 19.59 7.99
N SER A 280 6.00 20.64 7.22
CA SER A 280 5.12 21.74 7.59
C SER A 280 3.90 21.76 6.65
N GLU A 281 2.94 22.64 6.92
CA GLU A 281 1.67 22.74 6.17
C GLU A 281 1.85 22.95 4.65
N HIS A 282 3.02 23.42 4.20
CA HIS A 282 3.23 23.76 2.78
C HIS A 282 4.54 23.21 2.21
N ASN A 283 5.40 22.59 3.01
CA ASN A 283 6.67 22.08 2.53
C ASN A 283 7.15 20.87 3.32
N ILE A 284 8.08 20.15 2.70
CA ILE A 284 8.93 19.18 3.34
C ILE A 284 10.36 19.70 3.28
N GLY A 285 11.07 19.68 4.39
CA GLY A 285 12.45 20.14 4.50
C GLY A 285 13.36 19.04 5.04
N ALA A 286 14.64 19.11 4.66
CA ALA A 286 15.70 18.26 5.16
C ALA A 286 16.82 19.10 5.78
N SER A 287 17.30 18.69 6.95
CA SER A 287 18.52 19.22 7.57
C SER A 287 19.56 18.12 7.64
N VAL A 288 20.71 18.33 6.99
CA VAL A 288 21.82 17.38 6.91
C VAL A 288 23.02 17.98 7.62
N TYR A 289 23.63 17.18 8.49
CA TYR A 289 24.84 17.53 9.22
C TYR A 289 25.98 16.66 8.69
N ALA A 290 27.01 17.29 8.11
CA ALA A 290 28.11 16.59 7.47
C ALA A 290 29.45 17.17 7.90
N ASP A 291 30.50 16.36 7.82
CA ASP A 291 31.87 16.83 7.91
C ASP A 291 32.57 16.64 6.58
N VAL A 292 33.41 17.60 6.23
CA VAL A 292 34.30 17.53 5.07
C VAL A 292 35.72 17.62 5.57
N ILE A 293 36.47 16.55 5.36
CA ILE A 293 37.92 16.51 5.57
C ILE A 293 38.58 16.81 4.24
N ILE A 294 39.44 17.82 4.25
CA ILE A 294 40.29 18.17 3.12
C ILE A 294 41.56 17.34 3.25
N ASP A 295 41.79 16.46 2.27
CA ASP A 295 42.97 15.62 2.17
C ASP A 295 43.86 16.10 1.03
N VAL A 296 45.17 16.14 1.26
CA VAL A 296 46.18 16.35 0.22
C VAL A 296 46.80 15.02 -0.14
N VAL A 297 46.97 14.76 -1.43
CA VAL A 297 47.61 13.56 -1.98
C VAL A 297 49.04 13.91 -2.39
N GLU A 298 50.01 13.56 -1.55
CA GLU A 298 51.44 13.77 -1.80
C GLU A 298 52.08 12.42 -2.19
N GLY A 299 52.30 12.20 -3.48
CA GLY A 299 52.73 10.90 -4.00
C GLY A 299 51.67 9.82 -3.76
N SER A 300 51.97 8.85 -2.88
CA SER A 300 51.01 7.80 -2.48
C SER A 300 50.43 8.00 -1.08
N GLN A 301 50.72 9.13 -0.41
CA GLN A 301 50.23 9.41 0.94
C GLN A 301 49.04 10.34 0.90
N VAL A 302 47.99 10.00 1.64
CA VAL A 302 46.80 10.84 1.85
C VAL A 302 46.94 11.52 3.21
N ILE A 303 47.04 12.86 3.22
CA ILE A 303 47.33 13.66 4.40
C ILE A 303 46.13 14.55 4.73
N PRO A 304 45.40 14.30 5.85
CA PRO A 304 44.29 15.14 6.27
C PRO A 304 44.80 16.46 6.84
N VAL A 305 44.41 17.58 6.21
CA VAL A 305 44.93 18.93 6.51
C VAL A 305 43.93 19.86 7.18
N ALA A 306 42.63 19.68 6.99
CA ALA A 306 41.59 20.42 7.70
C ALA A 306 40.27 19.65 7.74
N CYS A 307 39.41 19.94 8.73
CA CYS A 307 38.05 19.45 8.80
C CYS A 307 37.07 20.60 9.03
N ILE A 308 36.02 20.62 8.22
CA ILE A 308 34.98 21.62 8.20
C ILE A 308 33.65 20.91 8.47
N SER A 309 32.88 21.40 9.43
CA SER A 309 31.52 20.94 9.65
C SER A 309 30.55 21.75 8.80
N LEU A 310 29.56 21.08 8.23
CA LEU A 310 28.53 21.63 7.37
C LEU A 310 27.15 21.40 7.98
N VAL A 311 26.31 22.43 7.90
CA VAL A 311 24.87 22.33 8.13
C VAL A 311 24.20 22.70 6.82
N ILE A 312 23.63 21.71 6.16
CA ILE A 312 22.99 21.82 4.86
C ILE A 312 21.48 21.77 5.07
N ARG A 313 20.76 22.77 4.58
CA ARG A 313 19.30 22.82 4.63
C ARG A 313 18.74 22.86 3.22
N GLY A 314 17.72 22.06 2.98
CA GLY A 314 17.08 22.02 1.68
C GLY A 314 15.59 21.77 1.76
N THR A 315 14.86 22.32 0.79
CA THR A 315 13.44 22.09 0.61
C THR A 315 13.24 20.95 -0.38
N GLY A 316 12.44 19.98 0.02
CA GLY A 316 12.00 18.86 -0.80
C GLY A 316 10.71 19.16 -1.55
N SER A 317 10.51 18.41 -2.63
CA SER A 317 9.25 18.32 -3.37
C SER A 317 8.90 16.87 -3.58
N VAL A 318 7.66 16.50 -3.27
CA VAL A 318 7.17 15.12 -3.36
C VAL A 318 6.34 14.95 -4.64
N LYS A 319 6.42 13.79 -5.26
CA LYS A 319 5.64 13.43 -6.46
C LYS A 319 5.21 11.97 -6.41
N ILE A 320 4.11 11.67 -7.11
CA ILE A 320 3.61 10.30 -7.26
C ILE A 320 4.07 9.76 -8.61
N MET A 321 4.69 8.58 -8.60
CA MET A 321 5.19 7.91 -9.78
C MET A 321 4.64 6.48 -9.82
N GLY A 322 3.52 6.28 -10.52
CA GLY A 322 2.77 5.02 -10.43
C GLY A 322 2.25 4.83 -8.99
N ASN A 323 2.70 3.78 -8.32
CA ASN A 323 2.39 3.48 -6.93
C ASN A 323 3.50 3.91 -5.95
N ASN A 324 4.51 4.64 -6.41
CA ASN A 324 5.64 5.06 -5.59
C ASN A 324 5.54 6.53 -5.20
N LEU A 325 6.04 6.84 -4.00
CA LEU A 325 6.25 8.20 -3.53
C LEU A 325 7.71 8.60 -3.80
N GLY A 326 7.91 9.39 -4.85
CA GLY A 326 9.21 9.95 -5.21
C GLY A 326 9.42 11.33 -4.59
N SER A 327 10.67 11.75 -4.46
CA SER A 327 11.03 13.07 -3.94
C SER A 327 12.21 13.67 -4.70
N SER A 328 12.39 14.98 -4.55
CA SER A 328 13.62 15.67 -4.91
C SER A 328 13.88 16.82 -3.96
N VAL A 329 15.14 17.10 -3.65
CA VAL A 329 15.58 18.18 -2.77
C VAL A 329 16.29 19.27 -3.57
N LYS A 330 16.15 20.50 -3.10
CA LYS A 330 16.92 21.68 -3.53
C LYS A 330 17.65 22.25 -2.33
N LEU A 331 18.83 22.82 -2.59
CA LEU A 331 19.62 23.49 -1.56
C LEU A 331 19.04 24.87 -1.27
N ASP A 332 18.76 25.17 0.00
CA ASP A 332 18.27 26.46 0.45
C ASP A 332 19.36 27.24 1.18
N ASP A 333 20.05 26.59 2.10
CA ASP A 333 21.04 27.20 2.97
C ASP A 333 22.21 26.24 3.26
N LEU A 334 23.39 26.84 3.43
CA LEU A 334 24.63 26.15 3.78
C LEU A 334 25.38 26.99 4.80
N ALA A 335 25.39 26.52 6.04
CA ALA A 335 26.26 27.05 7.08
C ALA A 335 27.47 26.13 7.27
N MET A 336 28.60 26.71 7.68
CA MET A 336 29.84 25.96 7.87
C MET A 336 30.68 26.51 9.02
N SER A 337 31.40 25.63 9.69
CA SER A 337 32.31 25.98 10.78
C SER A 337 33.59 25.13 10.73
N LEU A 338 34.72 25.71 11.14
CA LEU A 338 35.98 24.99 11.19
C LEU A 338 36.04 24.10 12.44
N LYS A 339 36.23 22.79 12.29
CA LYS A 339 36.48 21.87 13.41
C LYS A 339 37.95 21.88 13.81
N TRP A 340 38.85 21.68 12.84
CA TRP A 340 40.29 21.73 13.06
C TRP A 340 41.05 22.01 11.76
N SER A 341 42.30 22.48 11.87
CA SER A 341 43.18 22.74 10.71
C SER A 341 44.66 22.62 11.08
N LYS A 342 45.43 21.90 10.25
CA LYS A 342 46.90 21.81 10.31
C LYS A 342 47.61 22.81 9.39
N ILE A 343 46.83 23.64 8.68
CA ILE A 343 47.28 24.68 7.74
C ILE A 343 46.92 26.07 8.24
N GLY A 344 46.68 26.21 9.55
CA GLY A 344 46.34 27.46 10.22
C GLY A 344 44.88 27.86 10.08
N ASN A 345 44.56 29.11 10.45
CA ASN A 345 43.18 29.60 10.44
C ASN A 345 42.65 29.72 9.01
N LEU A 346 41.47 29.11 8.79
CA LEU A 346 40.77 29.15 7.53
C LEU A 346 39.70 30.24 7.54
N ARG A 347 39.64 31.03 6.47
CA ARG A 347 38.61 32.06 6.30
C ARG A 347 37.37 31.44 5.67
N MET A 348 36.42 31.01 6.51
CA MET A 348 35.21 30.27 6.07
C MET A 348 34.44 30.97 4.95
N TYR A 349 34.30 32.31 5.00
CA TYR A 349 33.59 33.08 3.97
C TYR A 349 34.21 32.96 2.56
N LEU A 350 35.51 32.65 2.45
CA LEU A 350 36.16 32.40 1.15
C LEU A 350 35.90 30.97 0.64
N ILE A 351 35.68 30.03 1.55
CA ILE A 351 35.51 28.60 1.25
C ILE A 351 34.03 28.28 0.98
N GLN A 352 33.12 29.01 1.61
CA GLN A 352 31.67 28.81 1.50
C GLN A 352 31.16 28.79 0.06
N PRO A 353 31.57 29.69 -0.86
CA PRO A 353 31.12 29.63 -2.25
C PRO A 353 31.57 28.35 -2.99
N VAL A 354 32.76 27.83 -2.66
CA VAL A 354 33.26 26.57 -3.22
C VAL A 354 32.44 25.40 -2.68
N MET A 355 32.21 25.35 -1.37
CA MET A 355 31.40 24.29 -0.75
C MET A 355 29.96 24.33 -1.22
N TRP A 356 29.36 25.52 -1.37
CA TRP A 356 28.05 25.69 -1.97
C TRP A 356 27.98 25.08 -3.36
N THR A 357 28.98 25.38 -4.20
CA THR A 357 29.06 24.85 -5.57
C THR A 357 29.17 23.32 -5.57
N LEU A 358 30.00 22.75 -4.70
CA LEU A 358 30.16 21.29 -4.57
C LEU A 358 28.86 20.61 -4.14
N VAL A 359 28.20 21.12 -3.10
CA VAL A 359 26.92 20.59 -2.64
C VAL A 359 25.88 20.70 -3.76
N GLN A 360 25.78 21.84 -4.44
CA GLN A 360 24.79 22.06 -5.48
C GLN A 360 25.02 21.23 -6.76
N THR A 361 26.27 20.98 -7.15
CA THR A 361 26.60 20.32 -8.43
C THR A 361 26.90 18.83 -8.30
N VAL A 362 27.22 18.35 -7.09
CA VAL A 362 27.54 16.94 -6.83
C VAL A 362 26.56 16.36 -5.80
N GLY A 363 26.46 16.97 -4.62
CA GLY A 363 25.65 16.44 -3.52
C GLY A 363 24.15 16.36 -3.83
N ILE A 364 23.56 17.47 -4.31
CA ILE A 364 22.13 17.54 -4.63
C ILE A 364 21.75 16.58 -5.79
N PRO A 365 22.48 16.54 -6.92
CA PRO A 365 22.20 15.56 -7.97
C PRO A 365 22.35 14.11 -7.50
N TYR A 366 23.36 13.80 -6.69
CA TYR A 366 23.54 12.47 -6.12
C TYR A 366 22.34 12.06 -5.26
N ALA A 367 21.95 12.92 -4.30
CA ALA A 367 20.77 12.68 -3.46
C ALA A 367 19.49 12.51 -4.29
N ASN A 368 19.27 13.37 -5.29
CA ASN A 368 18.09 13.31 -6.16
C ASN A 368 18.03 12.06 -7.04
N SER A 369 19.17 11.41 -7.33
CA SER A 369 19.19 10.14 -8.05
C SER A 369 18.57 8.99 -7.25
N TYR A 370 18.64 9.04 -5.92
CA TYR A 370 18.01 8.08 -5.02
C TYR A 370 16.60 8.52 -4.63
N LEU A 371 16.43 9.77 -4.18
CA LEU A 371 15.12 10.31 -3.81
C LEU A 371 14.11 10.23 -4.98
N GLY A 372 14.59 10.41 -6.22
CA GLY A 372 13.77 10.35 -7.41
C GLY A 372 13.20 8.97 -7.71
N LYS A 373 13.83 7.89 -7.24
CA LYS A 373 13.29 6.50 -7.32
C LYS A 373 12.10 6.32 -6.37
N GLY A 374 12.18 6.97 -5.21
CA GLY A 374 11.16 6.90 -4.17
C GLY A 374 11.04 5.53 -3.53
N PHE A 375 9.94 5.32 -2.81
CA PHE A 375 9.57 4.02 -2.23
C PHE A 375 8.11 3.68 -2.56
N PRO A 376 7.74 2.38 -2.61
CA PRO A 376 6.37 1.96 -2.88
C PRO A 376 5.43 2.33 -1.72
N LEU A 377 4.26 2.86 -2.05
CA LEU A 377 3.18 3.06 -1.09
C LEU A 377 2.51 1.71 -0.76
N PRO A 378 1.90 1.55 0.45
CA PRO A 378 1.25 0.31 0.89
C PRO A 378 -0.08 0.06 0.15
N ILE A 379 0.03 -0.31 -1.13
CA ILE A 379 -1.10 -0.57 -2.02
C ILE A 379 -1.17 -2.06 -2.33
N ILE A 380 -2.36 -2.63 -2.22
CA ILE A 380 -2.62 -4.04 -2.52
C ILE A 380 -2.31 -4.33 -3.99
N HIS A 381 -1.63 -5.45 -4.24
CA HIS A 381 -1.28 -5.89 -5.59
C HIS A 381 -2.51 -5.96 -6.51
N GLY A 382 -2.36 -5.49 -7.75
CA GLY A 382 -3.46 -5.39 -8.74
C GLY A 382 -4.18 -4.04 -8.75
N PHE A 383 -3.95 -3.19 -7.75
CA PHE A 383 -4.45 -1.81 -7.74
C PHE A 383 -3.38 -0.79 -8.12
N THR A 384 -3.79 0.27 -8.82
CA THR A 384 -2.94 1.40 -9.17
C THR A 384 -3.60 2.73 -8.83
N LEU A 385 -2.81 3.70 -8.38
CA LEU A 385 -3.29 5.05 -8.10
C LEU A 385 -3.70 5.79 -9.38
N GLN A 386 -4.81 6.52 -9.32
CA GLN A 386 -5.31 7.38 -10.39
C GLN A 386 -5.69 8.77 -9.87
N ASN A 387 -5.30 9.82 -10.62
CA ASN A 387 -5.61 11.22 -10.29
C ASN A 387 -5.24 11.57 -8.85
N ALA A 388 -4.05 11.12 -8.45
CA ALA A 388 -3.56 11.25 -7.10
C ALA A 388 -3.04 12.67 -6.82
N GLU A 389 -3.30 13.15 -5.62
CA GLU A 389 -2.87 14.46 -5.12
C GLU A 389 -2.07 14.29 -3.83
N ILE A 390 -1.17 15.25 -3.58
CA ILE A 390 -0.36 15.30 -2.36
C ILE A 390 -0.79 16.52 -1.56
N ILE A 391 -1.08 16.32 -0.28
CA ILE A 391 -1.45 17.35 0.68
C ILE A 391 -0.42 17.34 1.81
N PHE A 392 0.04 18.52 2.20
CA PHE A 392 0.92 18.70 3.34
C PHE A 392 0.12 19.20 4.54
N SER A 393 0.42 18.68 5.71
CA SER A 393 -0.09 19.16 6.99
C SER A 393 1.02 19.09 8.05
N SER A 394 0.78 19.61 9.25
CA SER A 394 1.79 19.60 10.31
C SER A 394 2.28 18.17 10.57
N SER A 395 3.57 17.93 10.33
CA SER A 395 4.25 16.63 10.49
C SER A 395 3.80 15.50 9.53
N GLN A 396 2.99 15.77 8.50
CA GLN A 396 2.44 14.70 7.64
C GLN A 396 2.40 15.04 6.15
N VAL A 397 2.60 14.01 5.32
CA VAL A 397 2.32 14.01 3.88
C VAL A 397 1.17 13.05 3.60
N THR A 398 0.08 13.55 3.05
CA THR A 398 -1.09 12.75 2.69
C THR A 398 -1.18 12.59 1.18
N VAL A 399 -1.31 11.35 0.72
CA VAL A 399 -1.61 10.99 -0.67
C VAL A 399 -3.09 10.64 -0.77
N CYS A 400 -3.85 11.37 -1.59
CA CYS A 400 -5.26 11.12 -1.84
C CYS A 400 -5.47 10.74 -3.31
N SER A 401 -6.19 9.66 -3.58
CA SER A 401 -6.24 9.08 -4.93
C SER A 401 -7.53 8.32 -5.19
N ASN A 402 -7.90 8.20 -6.46
CA ASN A 402 -8.76 7.10 -6.90
C ASN A 402 -7.90 5.85 -7.12
N VAL A 403 -8.54 4.69 -7.22
CA VAL A 403 -7.85 3.44 -7.52
C VAL A 403 -8.46 2.81 -8.76
N SER A 404 -7.61 2.18 -9.57
CA SER A 404 -8.07 1.27 -10.61
C SER A 404 -7.55 -0.13 -10.35
N TYR A 405 -8.39 -1.12 -10.59
CA TYR A 405 -8.04 -2.51 -10.53
C TYR A 405 -7.74 -3.03 -11.93
N SER A 406 -6.56 -3.61 -12.13
CA SER A 406 -6.23 -4.36 -13.35
C SER A 406 -6.35 -5.85 -13.06
N GLU A 407 -7.37 -6.50 -13.62
CA GLU A 407 -7.52 -7.96 -13.51
C GLU A 407 -6.26 -8.66 -14.01
N SER A 408 -5.58 -9.37 -13.10
CA SER A 408 -4.69 -10.46 -13.45
C SER A 408 -5.22 -11.73 -12.74
N ASP A 409 -5.64 -12.68 -13.57
CA ASP A 409 -6.05 -14.07 -13.31
C ASP A 409 -7.48 -14.39 -12.77
N ASN A 410 -8.35 -14.72 -13.74
CA ASN A 410 -9.37 -15.80 -13.76
C ASN A 410 -10.14 -16.12 -12.48
N LEU A 411 -11.28 -15.45 -12.27
CA LEU A 411 -12.42 -16.05 -11.56
C LEU A 411 -13.22 -16.96 -12.51
N ASN A 412 -12.75 -18.18 -12.72
CA ASN A 412 -13.50 -19.19 -13.47
C ASN A 412 -14.87 -19.43 -12.82
N GLN A 413 -15.95 -19.33 -13.60
CA GLN A 413 -17.31 -19.69 -13.18
C GLN A 413 -17.38 -21.19 -12.89
N VAL A 414 -17.63 -21.56 -11.63
CA VAL A 414 -17.82 -22.96 -11.20
C VAL A 414 -19.32 -23.21 -11.01
N PRO A 415 -19.90 -24.26 -11.61
CA PRO A 415 -21.31 -24.60 -11.40
C PRO A 415 -21.61 -24.95 -9.92
N ILE A 416 -22.80 -24.56 -9.44
CA ILE A 416 -23.24 -24.80 -8.05
C ILE A 416 -24.27 -25.93 -8.05
N HIS A 417 -23.91 -27.06 -7.43
CA HIS A 417 -24.82 -28.18 -7.22
C HIS A 417 -25.57 -28.04 -5.90
N ILE A 418 -26.90 -28.18 -5.95
CA ILE A 418 -27.78 -28.17 -4.77
C ILE A 418 -28.01 -29.64 -4.35
N LYS A 419 -27.82 -29.95 -3.07
CA LYS A 419 -28.05 -31.29 -2.51
C LYS A 419 -29.48 -31.48 -2.05
#